data_AF-A0A0J8U884-F1
#
_entry.id   AF-A0A0J8U884-F1
#
_cell.length_a   1.000
_cell.length_b   1.000
_cell.length_c   1.000
_cell.angle_alpha   90.00
_cell.angle_beta   90.00
_cell.angle_gamma   90.00
#
_symmetry.space_group_name_H-M   'P 1'
#
loop_
_entity.id
_entity.type
_entity.pdbx_description
1 polymer ?
#
loop_
_entity_poly.entity_id
_entity_poly.type
_entity_poly.pdbx_seq_one_letter_code
_entity_poly.pdbx_strand_id
1 'polypeptide(L)'
;MSNPTPPATPTLDRLSASKAEADAVFEFLEWLESKGITLAHYAEVGGYHDEQLVPVPKPGRSLMFEWLGVDENAMEDERRAVLAHHVAVTSEGSQ
;
A
#
# COMPACT_ATOMS: atom_id res chain seq x y z
N MET A 1 8.44 26.45 24.45
CA MET A 1 7.44 26.25 23.38
C MET A 1 7.24 24.75 23.26
N SER A 2 5.99 24.27 23.20
CA SER A 2 5.71 22.84 23.11
C SER A 2 6.10 22.33 21.73
N ASN A 3 6.88 21.25 21.65
CA ASN A 3 7.10 20.57 20.37
C ASN A 3 5.75 20.23 19.73
N PRO A 4 5.61 20.42 18.41
CA PRO A 4 4.41 19.97 17.72
C PRO A 4 4.20 18.46 18.00
N THR A 5 2.96 18.07 18.22
CA THR A 5 2.62 16.65 18.45
C THR A 5 2.80 15.89 17.13
N PRO A 6 3.44 14.71 17.14
CA PRO A 6 3.55 13.90 15.93
C PRO A 6 2.16 13.48 15.42
N PRO A 7 1.94 13.47 14.10
CA PRO A 7 0.66 13.04 13.53
C PRO A 7 0.43 11.54 13.78
N ALA A 8 -0.84 11.14 13.87
CA ALA A 8 -1.21 9.74 13.96
C ALA A 8 -1.02 9.05 12.60
N THR A 9 -0.46 7.84 12.61
CA THR A 9 -0.11 7.09 11.39
C THR A 9 -0.65 5.65 11.38
N PRO A 10 -1.94 5.42 11.69
CA PRO A 10 -2.47 4.06 11.88
C PRO A 10 -2.36 3.16 10.63
N THR A 11 -2.38 3.74 9.42
CA THR A 11 -2.24 2.98 8.17
C THR A 11 -0.79 2.61 7.91
N LEU A 12 0.14 3.55 8.11
CA LEU A 12 1.58 3.28 8.01
C LEU A 12 2.06 2.31 9.10
N ASP A 13 1.48 2.39 10.30
CA ASP A 13 1.81 1.49 11.42
C ASP A 13 1.38 0.05 11.09
N ARG A 14 0.19 -0.12 10.50
CA ARG A 14 -0.30 -1.43 10.02
C ARG A 14 0.61 -2.01 8.94
N LEU A 15 1.01 -1.20 7.96
CA LEU A 15 1.92 -1.64 6.91
C LEU A 15 3.29 -2.04 7.48
N SER A 16 3.79 -1.29 8.46
CA SER A 16 5.05 -1.58 9.14
C SER A 16 4.99 -2.88 9.96
N ALA A 17 3.86 -3.16 10.61
CA ALA A 17 3.65 -4.40 11.35
C ALA A 17 3.63 -5.64 10.45
N SER A 18 3.13 -5.51 9.22
CA SER A 18 3.08 -6.59 8.22
C SER A 18 4.26 -6.57 7.25
N LYS A 19 5.32 -5.80 7.54
CA LYS A 19 6.40 -5.51 6.59
C LYS A 19 7.07 -6.75 5.99
N ALA A 20 7.43 -7.74 6.80
CA ALA A 20 8.12 -8.93 6.32
C ALA A 20 7.26 -9.75 5.34
N GLU A 21 5.95 -9.83 5.59
CA GLU A 21 5.00 -10.54 4.73
C GLU A 21 4.70 -9.75 3.46
N ALA A 22 4.51 -8.43 3.60
CA ALA A 22 4.31 -7.52 2.48
C ALA A 22 5.51 -7.50 1.53
N ASP A 23 6.74 -7.47 2.06
CA ASP A 23 7.98 -7.48 1.26
C ASP A 23 8.07 -8.79 0.46
N ALA A 24 7.78 -9.95 1.07
CA ALA A 24 7.81 -11.25 0.37
C ALA A 24 6.77 -11.36 -0.75
N VAL A 25 5.55 -10.88 -0.51
CA VAL A 25 4.50 -10.88 -1.54
C VAL A 25 4.84 -9.88 -2.65
N PHE A 26 5.48 -8.74 -2.32
CA PHE A 26 5.88 -7.75 -3.30
C PHE A 26 6.99 -8.28 -4.22
N GLU A 27 8.04 -8.89 -3.64
CA GLU A 27 9.10 -9.55 -4.40
C GLU A 27 8.55 -10.65 -5.32
N PHE A 28 7.54 -11.40 -4.86
CA PHE A 28 6.88 -12.40 -5.69
C PHE A 28 6.13 -11.79 -6.88
N LEU A 29 5.38 -10.71 -6.66
CA LEU A 29 4.64 -10.02 -7.72
C LEU A 29 5.58 -9.38 -8.76
N GLU A 30 6.68 -8.75 -8.32
CA GLU A 30 7.73 -8.23 -9.21
C GLU A 30 8.40 -9.36 -10.00
N TRP A 31 8.66 -10.49 -9.35
CA TRP A 31 9.21 -11.66 -10.03
C TRP A 31 8.26 -12.18 -11.12
N LEU A 32 6.96 -12.29 -10.86
CA LEU A 32 5.97 -12.68 -11.87
C LEU A 32 5.99 -11.73 -13.08
N GLU A 33 5.99 -10.41 -12.82
CA GLU A 33 6.05 -9.38 -13.86
C GLU A 33 7.34 -9.50 -14.70
N SER A 34 8.49 -9.75 -14.06
CA SER A 34 9.77 -9.97 -14.73
C SER A 34 9.78 -11.19 -15.66
N LYS A 35 8.88 -12.15 -15.42
CA LYS A 35 8.66 -13.35 -16.25
C LYS A 35 7.56 -13.15 -17.30
N GLY A 36 6.91 -11.99 -17.34
CA GLY A 36 5.74 -11.76 -18.19
C GLY A 36 4.52 -12.59 -17.75
N ILE A 37 4.46 -13.02 -16.49
CA ILE A 37 3.37 -13.81 -15.94
C ILE A 37 2.36 -12.86 -15.29
N THR A 38 1.09 -12.97 -15.68
CA THR A 38 -0.01 -12.17 -15.13
C THR A 38 -0.93 -13.07 -14.31
N LEU A 39 -1.35 -12.58 -13.14
CA LEU A 39 -2.35 -13.26 -12.32
C LEU A 39 -3.70 -13.31 -13.05
N ALA A 40 -4.42 -14.41 -12.89
CA ALA A 40 -5.74 -14.60 -13.48
C ALA A 40 -6.78 -14.94 -12.41
N HIS A 41 -8.03 -14.61 -12.68
CA HIS A 41 -9.19 -15.02 -11.88
C HIS A 41 -10.25 -15.64 -12.80
N TYR A 42 -11.16 -16.42 -12.21
CA TYR A 42 -12.31 -16.90 -12.95
C TYR A 42 -13.22 -15.73 -13.29
N ALA A 43 -13.66 -15.67 -14.55
CA ALA A 43 -14.60 -14.65 -15.01
C ALA A 43 -15.90 -14.78 -14.21
N GLU A 44 -16.49 -13.64 -13.84
CA GLU A 44 -17.81 -13.62 -13.22
C GLU A 44 -18.82 -13.10 -14.24
N VAL A 45 -19.79 -13.95 -14.57
CA VAL A 45 -20.89 -13.60 -15.48
C VAL A 45 -22.20 -13.79 -14.72
N GLY A 46 -22.89 -12.69 -14.45
CA GLY A 46 -24.17 -12.73 -13.72
C GLY A 46 -24.07 -13.24 -12.28
N GLY A 47 -22.92 -13.09 -11.63
CA GLY A 47 -22.70 -13.52 -10.23
C GLY A 47 -22.30 -14.99 -10.07
N TYR A 48 -22.05 -15.71 -11.17
CA TYR A 48 -21.48 -17.06 -11.15
C TYR A 48 -20.07 -17.05 -11.74
N HIS A 49 -19.18 -17.85 -11.17
CA HIS A 49 -17.87 -18.10 -11.76
C HIS A 49 -18.03 -18.96 -13.02
N ASP A 50 -17.54 -18.45 -14.14
CA ASP A 50 -17.36 -19.18 -15.38
C ASP A 50 -16.06 -19.99 -15.31
N GLU A 51 -15.90 -21.02 -16.15
CA GLU A 51 -14.67 -21.81 -16.25
C GLU A 51 -13.53 -21.03 -16.94
N GLN A 52 -13.86 -19.89 -17.56
CA GLN A 52 -12.90 -19.04 -18.23
C GLN A 52 -12.03 -18.26 -17.24
N LEU A 53 -10.70 -18.41 -17.37
CA LEU A 53 -9.73 -17.56 -16.68
C LEU A 53 -9.50 -16.27 -17.47
N VAL A 54 -9.54 -15.15 -16.77
CA VAL A 54 -9.27 -13.80 -17.29
C VAL A 54 -8.18 -13.11 -16.46
N PRO A 55 -7.33 -12.25 -17.05
CA PRO A 55 -6.28 -11.56 -16.33
C PRO A 55 -6.87 -10.62 -15.29
N VAL A 56 -6.22 -10.54 -14.13
CA VAL A 56 -6.57 -9.57 -13.08
C VAL A 56 -6.20 -8.17 -13.58
N PRO A 57 -7.16 -7.25 -13.76
CA PRO A 57 -6.90 -5.93 -14.36
C PRO A 57 -6.40 -4.92 -13.31
N LYS A 58 -5.57 -5.36 -12.35
CA LYS A 58 -5.06 -4.53 -11.26
C LYS A 58 -3.54 -4.66 -11.17
N PRO A 59 -2.80 -3.55 -10.95
CA PRO A 59 -1.37 -3.61 -10.64
C PRO A 59 -1.13 -4.40 -9.34
N GLY A 60 0.04 -5.06 -9.24
CA GLY A 60 0.42 -5.84 -8.05
C GLY A 60 0.37 -5.04 -6.74
N ARG A 61 0.76 -3.77 -6.78
CA ARG A 61 0.65 -2.84 -5.64
C ARG A 61 -0.79 -2.66 -5.15
N SER A 62 -1.76 -2.55 -6.05
CA SER A 62 -3.17 -2.42 -5.68
C SER A 62 -3.71 -3.70 -5.04
N LEU A 63 -3.29 -4.86 -5.55
CA LEU A 63 -3.64 -6.16 -4.96
C LEU A 63 -3.07 -6.32 -3.55
N MET A 64 -1.85 -5.84 -3.32
CA MET A 64 -1.24 -5.84 -1.98
C MET A 64 -2.05 -5.00 -0.99
N PHE A 65 -2.42 -3.78 -1.36
CA PHE A 65 -3.19 -2.90 -0.47
C PHE A 65 -4.58 -3.45 -0.17
N GLU A 66 -5.22 -4.06 -1.16
CA GLU A 66 -6.48 -4.78 -0.97
C GLU A 66 -6.31 -5.94 0.04
N TRP A 67 -5.27 -6.75 -0.11
CA TRP A 67 -4.98 -7.87 0.78
C TRP A 67 -4.65 -7.43 2.22
N LEU A 68 -3.90 -6.33 2.38
CA LEU A 68 -3.57 -5.74 3.69
C LEU A 68 -4.70 -4.91 4.31
N GLY A 69 -5.80 -4.68 3.59
CA GLY A 69 -6.86 -3.76 4.02
C GLY A 69 -6.33 -2.33 4.24
N VAL A 70 -5.44 -1.88 3.37
CA VAL A 70 -4.82 -0.55 3.39
C VAL A 70 -5.51 0.35 2.37
N ASP A 71 -5.98 1.51 2.81
CA ASP A 71 -6.43 2.57 1.91
C ASP A 71 -5.20 3.38 1.46
N GLU A 72 -4.88 3.31 0.17
CA GLU A 72 -3.74 4.00 -0.42
C GLU A 72 -3.82 5.53 -0.27
N ASN A 73 -5.01 6.11 -0.32
CA ASN A 73 -5.17 7.55 -0.16
C ASN A 73 -4.93 7.97 1.29
N ALA A 74 -5.48 7.21 2.25
CA ALA A 74 -5.26 7.47 3.67
C ALA A 74 -3.78 7.34 4.04
N MET A 75 -3.09 6.33 3.50
CA MET A 75 -1.65 6.16 3.66
C MET A 75 -0.86 7.37 3.14
N GLU A 76 -1.22 7.87 1.96
CA GLU A 76 -0.54 9.03 1.36
C GLU A 76 -0.79 10.32 2.16
N ASP A 77 -2.01 10.51 2.69
CA ASP A 77 -2.34 11.62 3.58
C ASP A 77 -1.54 11.58 4.89
N GLU A 78 -1.42 10.39 5.51
CA GLU A 78 -0.55 10.18 6.67
C GLU A 78 0.91 10.53 6.35
N ARG A 79 1.39 10.12 5.17
CA ARG A 79 2.76 10.40 4.71
C ARG A 79 3.02 11.89 4.56
N ARG A 80 2.06 12.64 4.01
CA ARG A 80 2.12 14.10 3.88
C ARG A 80 2.09 14.78 5.24
N ALA A 81 1.28 14.29 6.18
CA ALA A 81 1.23 14.83 7.54
C ALA A 81 2.58 14.65 8.26
N VAL A 82 3.22 13.48 8.13
CA VAL A 82 4.57 13.23 8.68
C VAL A 82 5.61 14.18 8.08
N LEU A 83 5.59 14.36 6.75
CA LEU A 83 6.51 15.28 6.07
C LEU A 83 6.30 16.73 6.53
N ALA A 84 5.05 17.19 6.61
CA ALA A 84 4.72 18.53 7.08
C ALA A 84 5.20 18.76 8.53
N HIS A 85 5.00 17.76 9.40
CA HIS A 85 5.50 17.80 10.78
C HIS A 85 7.03 17.89 10.82
N HIS A 86 7.74 17.07 10.03
CA HIS A 86 9.21 17.10 9.98
C HIS A 86 9.73 18.46 9.50
N VAL A 87 9.11 19.06 8.49
CA VAL A 87 9.45 20.40 7.99
C VAL A 87 9.24 21.48 9.06
N ALA A 88 8.13 21.42 9.80
CA ALA A 88 7.86 22.35 10.88
C ALA A 88 8.94 22.26 11.98
N VAL A 89 9.25 21.04 12.43
CA VAL A 89 10.26 20.78 13.48
C VAL A 89 11.67 21.23 13.05
N THR A 90 12.08 20.98 11.80
CA THR A 90 13.41 21.38 11.33
C THR A 90 13.53 22.88 11.07
N SER A 91 12.43 23.55 10.70
CA SER A 91 12.41 25.00 10.49
C SER A 91 12.51 25.81 11.80
N GLU A 92 11.99 25.28 12.91
CA GLU A 92 12.07 25.92 14.24
C GLU A 92 13.44 25.73 14.93
N GLY A 93 14.22 24.73 14.52
CA GLY A 93 15.55 24.43 15.09
C GLY A 93 16.74 25.13 14.43
N SER A 94 16.53 26.00 13.44
CA SER A 94 17.58 26.73 12.69
C SER A 94 17.62 28.24 12.94
N GLN A 95 17.06 28.73 14.05
CA GLN A 95 17.21 30.12 14.50
C GLN A 95 18.06 30.25 15.76
#